data_AF-A0A2E7BW92-F1
#
_entry.id   AF-A0A2E7BW92-F1
#
_cell.length_a   1.000
_cell.length_b   1.000
_cell.length_c   1.000
_cell.angle_alpha   90.00
_cell.angle_beta   90.00
_cell.angle_gamma   90.00
#
_symmetry.space_group_name_H-M   'P 1'
#
loop_
_entity.id
_entity.type
_entity.pdbx_description
1 polymer ?
#
loop_
_entity_poly.entity_id
_entity_poly.type
_entity_poly.pdbx_seq_one_letter_code
_entity_poly.pdbx_strand_id
1 'polypeptide(L)' 'MAEALHRCGLEVHVTGDELTVVGGQAQSAEIPCYGDHRIHMALCALAATVPGGLQLDSADAVDVSWPGFHQSLGIRRSQ' A
#
# COMPACT_ATOMS: atom_id res chain seq x y z
N MET A 1 -3.44 5.82 -5.34
CA MET A 1 -2.39 6.18 -4.35
C MET A 1 -2.89 7.20 -3.34
N ALA A 2 -3.33 8.41 -3.74
CA ALA A 2 -3.82 9.42 -2.79
C ALA A 2 -4.88 8.88 -1.80
N GLU A 3 -5.90 8.20 -2.31
CA GLU A 3 -6.92 7.55 -1.48
C GLU A 3 -6.32 6.57 -0.45
N ALA A 4 -5.37 5.73 -0.87
CA ALA A 4 -4.72 4.77 0.02
C ALA A 4 -3.99 5.49 1.17
N LEU A 5 -3.26 6.56 0.86
CA LEU A 5 -2.55 7.35 1.86
C LEU A 5 -3.53 8.10 2.80
N HIS A 6 -4.63 8.64 2.27
CA HIS A 6 -5.69 9.23 3.11
C HIS A 6 -6.33 8.21 4.05
N ARG A 7 -6.57 6.98 3.58
CA ARG A 7 -7.07 5.87 4.43
C ARG A 7 -6.10 5.51 5.55
N CYS A 8 -4.79 5.63 5.30
CA CYS A 8 -3.75 5.50 6.33
C CYS A 8 -3.66 6.71 7.28
N GLY A 9 -4.56 7.69 7.17
CA GLY A 9 -4.56 8.90 8.00
C GLY A 9 -3.50 9.93 7.62
N LEU A 10 -2.87 9.81 6.46
CA LEU A 10 -1.86 10.76 6.00
C LEU A 10 -2.51 11.96 5.29
N GLU A 11 -1.96 13.15 5.51
CA GLU A 11 -2.33 14.34 4.77
C GLU A 11 -1.68 14.33 3.38
N VAL A 12 -2.54 14.30 2.36
CA VAL A 12 -2.14 14.28 0.95
C VAL A 12 -2.95 15.30 0.17
N HIS A 13 -2.27 16.04 -0.69
CA HIS A 13 -2.86 17.02 -1.60
C HIS A 13 -2.59 16.59 -3.04
N VAL A 14 -3.61 16.67 -3.89
CA VAL A 14 -3.48 16.40 -5.32
C VAL A 14 -3.81 17.68 -6.07
N THR A 15 -2.86 18.19 -6.85
CA THR A 15 -3.01 19.42 -7.64
C THR A 15 -2.55 19.16 -9.07
N GLY A 16 -3.49 19.05 -10.01
CA GLY A 16 -3.17 18.64 -11.38
C GLY A 16 -2.50 17.26 -11.41
N ASP A 17 -1.29 17.20 -11.94
CA ASP A 17 -0.49 15.97 -12.05
C ASP A 17 0.45 15.74 -10.85
N GLU A 18 0.36 16.58 -9.82
CA GLU A 18 1.21 16.49 -8.62
C GLU A 18 0.47 15.83 -7.45
N LEU A 19 1.18 14.98 -6.72
CA LEU A 19 0.77 14.42 -5.43
C LEU A 19 1.78 14.86 -4.37
N THR A 20 1.34 15.67 -3.41
CA THR A 20 2.16 16.13 -2.29
C THR A 20 1.74 15.38 -1.01
N VAL A 21 2.71 14.72 -0.35
CA VAL A 21 2.52 14.07 0.95
C VAL A 21 3.20 14.93 2.01
N VAL A 22 2.46 15.40 3.02
CA VAL A 22 3.01 16.26 4.08
C VAL A 22 3.95 15.48 5.01
N GLY A 23 3.75 14.17 5.12
CA GLY A 23 4.45 13.28 6.06
C GLY A 23 3.63 13.04 7.33
N GLY A 24 4.13 12.17 8.21
CA GLY A 24 3.43 11.79 9.45
C GLY A 24 3.53 10.30 9.75
N GLN A 25 2.78 9.86 10.76
CA GLN A 25 2.67 8.45 11.12
C GLN A 25 1.43 7.85 10.45
N ALA A 26 1.66 6.88 9.57
CA ALA A 26 0.58 6.12 8.96
C ALA A 26 -0.09 5.20 9.99
N GLN A 27 -1.40 5.02 9.85
CA GLN A 27 -2.24 4.17 10.68
C GLN A 27 -2.70 2.93 9.89
N SER A 28 -3.03 1.87 10.61
CA SER A 28 -3.56 0.64 10.02
C SER A 28 -4.89 0.91 9.32
N ALA A 29 -5.05 0.41 8.10
CA ALA A 29 -6.25 0.58 7.29
C ALA A 29 -6.47 -0.60 6.34
N GLU A 30 -7.72 -0.76 5.90
CA GLU A 30 -8.11 -1.60 4.76
C GLU A 30 -8.08 -0.76 3.48
N ILE A 31 -7.33 -1.23 2.48
CA ILE A 31 -7.05 -0.47 1.26
C ILE A 31 -7.30 -1.34 0.02
N PRO A 32 -8.28 -0.95 -0.82
CA PRO A 32 -8.41 -1.55 -2.14
C PRO A 32 -7.27 -1.08 -3.05
N CYS A 33 -6.55 -2.04 -3.63
CA CYS A 33 -5.48 -1.82 -4.62
C CYS A 33 -6.00 -1.89 -6.06
N TYR A 34 -7.28 -2.28 -6.24
CA TYR A 34 -7.98 -2.29 -7.54
C TYR A 34 -7.26 -3.11 -8.62
N GLY A 35 -6.59 -4.21 -8.24
CA GLY A 35 -5.82 -5.03 -9.16
C GLY A 35 -4.50 -4.42 -9.65
N ASP A 36 -4.10 -3.23 -9.20
CA ASP A 36 -2.80 -2.65 -9.56
C ASP A 36 -1.70 -3.17 -8.63
N HIS A 37 -0.86 -4.06 -9.15
CA HIS A 37 0.26 -4.65 -8.44
C HIS A 37 1.26 -3.62 -7.92
N ARG A 38 1.43 -2.47 -8.60
CA ARG A 38 2.36 -1.42 -8.17
C ARG A 38 1.84 -0.74 -6.92
N ILE A 39 0.53 -0.48 -6.85
CA ILE A 39 -0.09 0.06 -5.64
C ILE A 39 0.07 -0.93 -4.48
N HIS A 40 -0.25 -2.21 -4.69
CA HIS A 40 -0.09 -3.24 -3.67
C HIS A 40 1.35 -3.31 -3.14
N MET A 41 2.33 -3.45 -4.03
CA MET A 41 3.74 -3.55 -3.65
C MET A 41 4.25 -2.30 -2.93
N ALA A 42 3.88 -1.11 -3.39
CA ALA A 42 4.24 0.14 -2.72
C ALA A 42 3.66 0.21 -1.30
N LEU A 43 2.41 -0.22 -1.13
CA LEU A 43 1.76 -0.24 0.18
C LEU A 43 2.31 -1.33 1.10
N CYS A 44 2.85 -2.44 0.58
CA CYS A 44 3.60 -3.41 1.41
C CYS A 44 4.82 -2.76 2.09
N ALA A 45 5.52 -1.86 1.40
CA ALA A 45 6.64 -1.12 2.00
C ALA A 45 6.16 -0.18 3.11
N LEU A 46 5.04 0.52 2.91
CA LEU A 46 4.42 1.36 3.94
C LEU A 46 3.95 0.53 5.13
N ALA A 47 3.32 -0.62 4.89
CA ALA A 47 2.78 -1.51 5.92
C ALA A 47 3.84 -1.98 6.93
N ALA A 48 5.10 -2.14 6.50
CA ALA A 48 6.22 -2.49 7.38
C ALA A 48 6.50 -1.45 8.48
N THR A 49 6.03 -0.21 8.30
CA THR A 49 6.20 0.90 9.25
C THR A 49 4.98 1.11 10.16
N VAL A 50 3.86 0.45 9.87
CA VAL A 50 2.57 0.66 10.53
C VAL A 50 2.36 -0.43 11.59
N PRO A 51 2.16 -0.09 12.87
CA PRO A 51 1.77 -1.06 13.89
C PRO A 51 0.45 -1.74 13.50
N GLY A 52 0.45 -3.08 13.43
CA GLY A 52 -0.70 -3.87 12.96
C GLY A 52 -0.75 -4.07 11.44
N GLY A 53 0.11 -3.41 10.67
CA GLY A 53 0.21 -3.53 9.22
C GLY A 53 -0.90 -2.81 8.46
N LEU A 54 -1.06 -3.16 7.18
CA LEU A 54 -2.17 -2.74 6.32
C LEU A 54 -2.85 -3.98 5.77
N GLN A 55 -4.17 -3.92 5.59
CA GLN A 55 -4.92 -4.96 4.88
C GLN A 55 -5.10 -4.54 3.42
N LEU A 56 -4.44 -5.25 2.51
CA LEU A 56 -4.38 -4.93 1.08
C LEU A 56 -5.05 -6.04 0.28
N ASP A 57 -5.96 -5.69 -0.64
CA ASP A 57 -6.52 -6.66 -1.59
C ASP A 57 -5.52 -6.98 -2.73
N SER A 58 -5.94 -7.81 -3.70
CA SER A 58 -5.23 -7.99 -4.98
C SER A 58 -3.80 -8.56 -4.88
N ALA A 59 -3.51 -9.38 -3.86
CA ALA A 59 -2.19 -10.03 -3.72
C ALA A 59 -1.82 -10.85 -4.98
N ASP A 60 -2.80 -11.42 -5.68
CA ASP A 60 -2.57 -12.22 -6.89
C ASP A 60 -2.08 -11.41 -8.09
N ALA A 61 -2.40 -10.11 -8.18
CA ALA A 61 -1.88 -9.25 -9.23
C ALA A 61 -0.35 -9.10 -9.13
N VAL A 62 0.19 -9.18 -7.91
CA VAL A 62 1.64 -9.11 -7.67
C VAL A 62 2.34 -10.33 -8.23
N ASP A 63 1.77 -11.52 -8.10
CA ASP A 63 2.42 -12.76 -8.54
C ASP A 63 2.59 -12.83 -10.06
N VAL A 64 1.74 -12.12 -10.83
CA VAL A 64 1.92 -11.98 -12.28
C VAL A 64 3.14 -11.15 -12.63
N SER A 65 3.41 -10.08 -11.88
CA SER A 65 4.51 -9.14 -12.14
C SER A 65 5.83 -9.54 -11.49
N TRP A 66 5.78 -10.02 -10.25
CA TRP A 66 6.92 -10.49 -9.48
C TRP A 66 6.52 -11.72 -8.63
N PRO A 67 6.65 -12.93 -9.20
CA PRO A 67 6.46 -14.17 -8.45
C PRO A 67 7.37 -14.23 -7.23
N GLY A 68 6.80 -14.54 -6.05
CA GLY A 68 7.57 -14.68 -4.80
C GLY A 68 7.92 -13.35 -4.11
N PHE A 69 7.28 -12.24 -4.49
CA PHE A 69 7.48 -10.93 -3.85
C PHE A 69 7.29 -10.97 -2.33
N HIS A 70 6.15 -11.48 -1.84
CA HIS A 70 5.86 -11.52 -0.41
C HIS A 70 6.86 -12.40 0.34
N GLN A 71 7.28 -13.53 -0.25
CA GLN A 71 8.32 -14.39 0.32
C GLN A 71 9.66 -13.66 0.42
N SER A 72 10.03 -12.88 -0.61
CA SER A 72 11.28 -12.10 -0.64
C SER A 72 11.31 -11.04 0.47
N LEU A 73 10.16 -10.50 0.85
CA LEU A 73 10.01 -9.55 1.96
C LEU A 73 9.77 -10.23 3.32
N GLY A 74 9.61 -11.56 3.36
CA GLY A 74 9.26 -12.29 4.59
C GLY A 74 7.89 -11.92 5.15
N ILE A 75 6.99 -11.36 4.33
CA ILE A 75 5.65 -10.94 4.73
C ILE A 75 4.59 -11.95 4.26
N ARG A 76 3.47 -12.05 4.99
CA ARG A 76 2.36 -12.92 4.60
C ARG A 76 1.43 -12.17 3.65
N ARG A 77 0.83 -12.91 2.71
CA ARG A 77 -0.27 -12.40 1.87
C ARG A 77 -1.46 -12.09 2.78
N SER A 78 -2.02 -10.88 2.68
CA SER A 78 -3.35 -10.57 3.21
C SER A 78 -4.37 -11.42 2.44
N GLN A 79 -5.28 -12.07 3.18
CA GLN A 79 -6.33 -12.93 2.64
C GLN A 79 -7.38 -12.14 1.87
#